data_AF-A0A936FJV0-F1
#
_entry.id   AF-A0A936FJV0-F1
#
_cell.length_a   1.000
_cell.length_b   1.000
_cell.length_c   1.000
_cell.angle_alpha   90.00
_cell.angle_beta   90.00
_cell.angle_gamma   90.00
#
_symmetry.space_group_name_H-M   'P 1'
#
loop_
_entity.id
_entity.type
_entity.pdbx_description
1 polymer ?
#
loop_
_entity_poly.entity_id
_entity_poly.type
_entity_poly.pdbx_seq_one_letter_code
_entity_poly.pdbx_strand_id
1 'polypeptide(L)'
;MLGRVSLRGNRLDEALTRFDEARKLLLEVGAEHEVVDIDARVAECRLLKGDPDSALAAAEEMLGRADAAEAVARLTPPLQRVRGYAMLLQADPFGAREAFEASVAVARERNDAFELALTLNALTELDRLEGVEPPQEMVDESRAILAKLKVRALPPVPAIG
;
A
#
# COMPACT_ATOMS: atom_id res chain seq x y z
N MET A 1 -21.18 2.35 -12.96
CA MET A 1 -19.83 2.24 -12.36
C MET A 1 -18.84 1.38 -13.16
N LEU A 2 -19.28 0.42 -13.99
CA LEU A 2 -18.42 -0.52 -14.72
C LEU A 2 -17.36 0.14 -15.61
N GLY A 3 -17.68 1.20 -16.37
CA GLY A 3 -16.72 1.85 -17.27
C GLY A 3 -15.49 2.45 -16.57
N ARG A 4 -15.63 2.95 -15.33
CA ARG A 4 -14.48 3.44 -14.54
C ARG A 4 -13.61 2.29 -14.02
N VAL A 5 -14.21 1.17 -13.66
CA VAL A 5 -13.50 -0.04 -13.20
C VAL A 5 -12.73 -0.66 -14.38
N SER A 6 -13.37 -0.81 -15.55
CA SER A 6 -12.72 -1.32 -16.76
C SER A 6 -11.55 -0.44 -17.22
N LEU A 7 -11.70 0.89 -17.18
CA LEU A 7 -10.60 1.81 -17.50
C LEU A 7 -9.43 1.71 -16.51
N ARG A 8 -9.70 1.46 -15.23
CA ARG A 8 -8.66 1.27 -14.22
C ARG A 8 -7.93 -0.06 -14.40
N GLY A 9 -8.68 -1.14 -14.63
CA GLY A 9 -8.11 -2.45 -14.94
C GLY A 9 -7.09 -2.35 -16.07
N ASN A 10 -7.47 -1.71 -17.18
CA ASN A 10 -6.57 -1.52 -18.33
C ASN A 10 -5.29 -0.74 -17.98
N ARG A 11 -5.39 0.32 -17.15
CA ARG A 11 -4.20 1.07 -16.73
C ARG A 11 -3.30 0.31 -15.76
N LEU A 12 -3.88 -0.58 -14.95
CA LEU A 12 -3.11 -1.45 -14.05
C LEU A 12 -2.44 -2.58 -14.84
N ASP A 13 -3.09 -3.13 -15.87
CA ASP A 13 -2.47 -4.08 -16.80
C ASP A 13 -1.27 -3.45 -17.51
N GLU A 14 -1.45 -2.25 -18.06
CA GLU A 14 -0.38 -1.48 -18.70
C GLU A 14 0.77 -1.17 -17.73
N ALA A 15 0.46 -0.82 -16.48
CA ALA A 15 1.48 -0.59 -15.45
C ALA A 15 2.26 -1.87 -15.14
N LEU A 16 1.59 -3.01 -14.98
CA LEU A 16 2.23 -4.30 -14.73
C LEU A 16 3.15 -4.73 -15.89
N THR A 17 2.73 -4.53 -17.13
CA THR A 17 3.60 -4.78 -18.30
C THR A 17 4.86 -3.91 -18.26
N ARG A 18 4.71 -2.59 -18.00
CA ARG A 18 5.86 -1.69 -17.89
C ARG A 18 6.79 -2.05 -16.73
N PHE A 19 6.25 -2.50 -15.61
CA PHE A 19 7.05 -2.95 -14.47
C PHE A 19 7.82 -4.24 -14.78
N ASP A 20 7.23 -5.18 -15.51
CA ASP A 20 7.93 -6.39 -15.96
C ASP A 20 9.09 -6.06 -16.91
N GLU A 21 8.87 -5.14 -17.86
CA GLU A 21 9.92 -4.63 -18.75
C GLU A 21 11.04 -3.93 -17.98
N ALA A 22 10.69 -2.99 -17.09
CA ALA A 22 11.65 -2.27 -16.27
C ALA A 22 12.47 -3.21 -15.38
N ARG A 23 11.82 -4.22 -14.78
CA ARG A 23 12.47 -5.23 -13.96
C ARG A 23 13.50 -6.03 -14.75
N LYS A 24 13.18 -6.46 -15.97
CA LYS A 24 14.13 -7.17 -16.85
C LYS A 24 15.35 -6.31 -17.16
N LEU A 25 15.14 -5.04 -17.52
CA LEU A 25 16.22 -4.10 -17.81
C LEU A 25 17.12 -3.86 -16.60
N LEU A 26 16.53 -3.67 -15.40
CA LEU A 26 17.30 -3.47 -14.16
C LEU A 26 18.16 -4.70 -13.81
N LEU A 27 17.65 -5.91 -14.03
CA LEU A 27 18.42 -7.15 -13.85
C LEU A 27 19.54 -7.28 -14.88
N GLU A 28 19.30 -6.90 -16.14
CA GLU A 28 20.32 -6.94 -17.20
C GLU A 28 21.50 -5.99 -16.91
N VAL A 29 21.24 -4.85 -16.26
CA VAL A 29 22.27 -3.85 -15.93
C VAL A 29 22.88 -4.01 -14.53
N GLY A 30 22.47 -5.03 -13.76
CA GLY A 30 22.97 -5.29 -12.40
C GLY A 30 22.53 -4.23 -11.36
N ALA A 31 21.29 -3.74 -11.49
CA ALA A 31 20.68 -2.76 -10.59
C ALA A 31 19.60 -3.42 -9.70
N GLU A 32 19.94 -4.51 -9.02
CA GLU A 32 18.99 -5.32 -8.23
C GLU A 32 18.36 -4.56 -7.06
N HIS A 33 19.02 -3.52 -6.56
CA HIS A 33 18.51 -2.67 -5.49
C HIS A 33 17.28 -1.83 -5.91
N GLU A 34 17.17 -1.49 -7.21
CA GLU A 34 16.01 -0.78 -7.76
C GLU A 34 14.85 -1.74 -8.08
N VAL A 35 15.13 -3.03 -8.26
CA VAL A 35 14.10 -4.06 -8.49
C VAL A 35 13.14 -4.14 -7.30
N VAL A 36 13.62 -3.89 -6.08
CA VAL A 36 12.80 -3.95 -4.86
C VAL A 36 11.68 -2.89 -4.89
N ASP A 37 11.92 -1.70 -5.46
CA ASP A 37 10.87 -0.70 -5.64
C ASP A 37 9.81 -1.14 -6.63
N ILE A 38 10.24 -1.76 -7.72
CA ILE A 38 9.36 -2.31 -8.74
C ILE A 38 8.48 -3.41 -8.13
N ASP A 39 9.07 -4.33 -7.38
CA ASP A 39 8.34 -5.41 -6.73
C ASP A 39 7.28 -4.88 -5.74
N ALA A 40 7.58 -3.82 -4.98
CA ALA A 40 6.59 -3.17 -4.11
C ALA A 40 5.43 -2.54 -4.90
N ARG A 41 5.72 -1.88 -6.04
CA ARG A 41 4.68 -1.30 -6.91
C ARG A 41 3.84 -2.37 -7.60
N VAL A 42 4.44 -3.51 -7.95
CA VAL A 42 3.73 -4.67 -8.52
C VAL A 42 2.76 -5.25 -7.49
N ALA A 43 3.16 -5.40 -6.23
CA ALA A 43 2.28 -5.86 -5.15
C ALA A 43 1.05 -4.95 -4.98
N GLU A 44 1.25 -3.63 -4.97
CA GLU A 44 0.15 -2.65 -4.91
C GLU A 44 -0.77 -2.73 -6.13
N CYS A 45 -0.22 -2.92 -7.33
CA CYS A 45 -1.02 -3.09 -8.55
C CYS A 45 -1.87 -4.36 -8.53
N ARG A 46 -1.32 -5.49 -8.05
CA ARG A 46 -2.06 -6.76 -7.89
C ARG A 46 -3.23 -6.59 -6.93
N LEU A 47 -3.00 -5.95 -5.78
CA LEU A 47 -4.05 -5.63 -4.82
C LEU A 47 -5.18 -4.82 -5.49
N LEU A 48 -4.83 -3.75 -6.21
CA LEU A 48 -5.80 -2.88 -6.88
C LEU A 48 -6.56 -3.56 -8.03
N LYS A 49 -6.04 -4.67 -8.55
CA LYS A 49 -6.73 -5.53 -9.53
C LYS A 49 -7.66 -6.57 -8.90
N GLY A 50 -7.71 -6.66 -7.57
CA GLY A 50 -8.50 -7.66 -6.87
C GLY A 50 -7.81 -9.02 -6.78
N ASP A 51 -6.48 -9.04 -6.76
CA ASP A 51 -5.66 -10.23 -6.49
C ASP A 51 -4.99 -10.08 -5.11
N PRO A 52 -5.76 -10.18 -4.00
CA PRO A 52 -5.23 -9.98 -2.66
C PRO A 52 -4.24 -11.07 -2.25
N ASP A 53 -4.42 -12.31 -2.71
CA ASP A 53 -3.55 -13.43 -2.36
C ASP A 53 -2.12 -13.20 -2.86
N SER A 54 -1.98 -12.85 -4.15
CA SER A 54 -0.66 -12.59 -4.73
C SER A 54 -0.03 -11.30 -4.20
N ALA A 55 -0.84 -10.31 -3.84
CA ALA A 55 -0.37 -9.07 -3.22
C ALA A 55 0.15 -9.31 -1.79
N LEU A 56 -0.59 -10.08 -1.00
CA LEU A 56 -0.22 -10.45 0.36
C LEU A 56 1.08 -11.25 0.37
N ALA A 57 1.16 -12.32 -0.43
CA ALA A 57 2.35 -13.15 -0.52
C ALA A 57 3.61 -12.34 -0.89
N ALA A 58 3.49 -11.43 -1.86
CA ALA A 58 4.60 -10.56 -2.26
C ALA A 58 4.99 -9.58 -1.13
N ALA A 59 4.01 -8.97 -0.46
CA ALA A 59 4.29 -8.06 0.65
C ALA A 59 4.99 -8.77 1.81
N GLU A 60 4.53 -9.96 2.20
CA GLU A 60 5.12 -10.76 3.28
C GLU A 60 6.52 -11.26 2.94
N GLU A 61 6.75 -11.70 1.69
CA GLU A 61 8.08 -12.07 1.23
C GLU A 61 9.07 -10.90 1.32
N MET A 62 8.65 -9.70 0.90
CA MET A 62 9.50 -8.51 0.96
C MET A 62 9.75 -8.04 2.39
N LEU A 63 8.73 -8.08 3.25
CA LEU A 63 8.84 -7.75 4.68
C LEU A 63 9.72 -8.77 5.42
N GLY A 64 9.66 -10.05 5.08
CA GLY A 64 10.51 -11.10 5.66
C GLY A 64 11.99 -10.99 5.27
N ARG A 65 12.29 -10.28 4.16
CA ARG A 65 13.66 -9.97 3.73
C ARG A 65 14.21 -8.69 4.38
N ALA A 66 13.45 -8.03 5.25
CA ALA A 66 13.78 -6.70 5.78
C ALA A 66 14.97 -6.65 6.75
N ASP A 67 15.58 -7.78 7.09
CA ASP A 67 16.71 -7.85 8.03
C ASP A 67 18.08 -7.38 7.45
N ALA A 68 18.16 -6.80 6.24
CA ALA A 68 19.49 -6.48 5.66
C ALA A 68 19.68 -5.21 4.83
N ALA A 69 18.67 -4.37 4.56
CA ALA A 69 18.90 -3.15 3.75
C ALA A 69 17.97 -1.97 4.07
N GLU A 70 18.54 -0.77 4.17
CA GLU A 70 17.84 0.52 4.29
C GLU A 70 16.78 0.72 3.19
N ALA A 71 17.03 0.14 2.02
CA ALA A 71 16.12 0.09 0.88
C ALA A 71 14.79 -0.61 1.20
N VAL A 72 14.77 -1.67 2.01
CA VAL A 72 13.54 -2.37 2.39
C VAL A 72 12.82 -1.61 3.50
N ALA A 73 13.57 -1.04 4.45
CA ALA A 73 13.01 -0.26 5.56
C ALA A 73 12.17 0.94 5.07
N ARG A 74 12.54 1.57 3.95
CA ARG A 74 11.74 2.64 3.33
C ARG A 74 10.43 2.15 2.69
N LEU A 75 10.39 0.89 2.28
CA LEU A 75 9.24 0.26 1.64
C LEU A 75 8.31 -0.40 2.67
N THR A 76 8.74 -0.53 3.93
CA THR A 76 7.93 -1.13 4.98
C THR A 76 6.55 -0.47 5.16
N PRO A 77 6.40 0.87 5.24
CA PRO A 77 5.07 1.47 5.37
C PRO A 77 4.10 1.11 4.22
N PRO A 78 4.43 1.28 2.93
CA PRO A 78 3.53 0.89 1.86
C PRO A 78 3.32 -0.62 1.75
N LEU A 79 4.32 -1.47 2.06
CA LEU A 79 4.16 -2.93 2.06
C LEU A 79 3.20 -3.40 3.15
N GLN A 80 3.32 -2.86 4.36
CA GLN A 80 2.38 -3.13 5.44
C GLN A 80 0.97 -2.63 5.12
N ARG A 81 0.83 -1.50 4.41
CA ARG A 81 -0.47 -1.03 3.90
C ARG A 81 -1.06 -1.96 2.84
N VAL A 82 -0.25 -2.52 1.94
CA VAL A 82 -0.70 -3.56 0.98
C VAL A 82 -1.17 -4.80 1.73
N ARG A 83 -0.40 -5.28 2.70
CA ARG A 83 -0.76 -6.42 3.57
C ARG A 83 -2.08 -6.18 4.28
N GLY A 84 -2.28 -5.01 4.88
CA GLY A 84 -3.52 -4.68 5.58
C GLY A 84 -4.74 -4.66 4.67
N TYR A 85 -4.64 -4.05 3.49
CA TYR A 85 -5.75 -4.09 2.52
C TYR A 85 -6.01 -5.49 1.95
N ALA A 86 -4.98 -6.30 1.74
CA ALA A 86 -5.16 -7.68 1.29
C ALA A 86 -5.93 -8.50 2.34
N MET A 87 -5.57 -8.35 3.63
CA MET A 87 -6.28 -8.97 4.75
C MET A 87 -7.74 -8.51 4.86
N LEU A 88 -8.04 -7.22 4.63
CA LEU A 88 -9.43 -6.76 4.56
C LEU A 88 -10.23 -7.43 3.44
N LEU A 89 -9.64 -7.59 2.25
CA LEU A 89 -10.29 -8.29 1.14
C LEU A 89 -10.48 -9.79 1.41
N GLN A 90 -9.68 -10.35 2.32
CA GLN A 90 -9.81 -11.74 2.80
C GLN A 90 -10.71 -11.86 4.05
N ALA A 91 -11.41 -10.79 4.43
CA ALA A 91 -12.26 -10.73 5.62
C ALA A 91 -11.52 -10.97 6.96
N ASP A 92 -10.26 -10.55 7.05
CA ASP A 92 -9.47 -10.50 8.28
C ASP A 92 -9.21 -9.03 8.72
N PRO A 93 -10.20 -8.39 9.37
CA PRO A 93 -10.06 -7.01 9.84
C PRO A 93 -9.06 -6.87 10.99
N PHE A 94 -8.85 -7.93 11.78
CA PHE A 94 -7.89 -7.91 12.89
C PHE A 94 -6.46 -7.88 12.35
N GLY A 95 -6.10 -8.80 11.46
CA GLY A 95 -4.79 -8.80 10.81
C GLY A 95 -4.55 -7.51 10.00
N ALA A 96 -5.61 -6.98 9.37
CA ALA A 96 -5.53 -5.71 8.68
C ALA A 96 -5.15 -4.55 9.60
N ARG A 97 -5.79 -4.45 10.77
CA ARG A 97 -5.47 -3.44 11.79
C ARG A 97 -4.02 -3.54 12.23
N GLU A 98 -3.56 -4.75 12.58
CA GLU A 98 -2.16 -4.96 12.98
C GLU A 98 -1.17 -4.50 11.90
N ALA A 99 -1.46 -4.80 10.63
CA ALA A 99 -0.62 -4.38 9.51
C ALA A 99 -0.62 -2.84 9.33
N PHE A 100 -1.79 -2.18 9.45
CA PHE A 100 -1.84 -0.73 9.37
C PHE A 100 -1.15 -0.05 10.55
N GLU A 101 -1.30 -0.56 11.77
CA GLU A 101 -0.61 -0.02 12.95
C GLU A 101 0.92 -0.17 12.83
N ALA A 102 1.40 -1.31 12.30
CA ALA A 102 2.81 -1.50 11.98
C ALA A 102 3.31 -0.50 10.93
N SER A 103 2.50 -0.21 9.90
CA SER A 103 2.79 0.82 8.90
C SER A 103 2.89 2.22 9.53
N VAL A 104 1.97 2.59 10.43
CA VAL A 104 1.99 3.87 11.17
C VAL A 104 3.26 3.99 12.02
N ALA A 105 3.63 2.94 12.75
CA ALA A 105 4.80 2.94 13.62
C ALA A 105 6.07 3.27 12.83
N VAL A 106 6.29 2.60 11.70
CA VAL A 106 7.46 2.81 10.86
C VAL A 106 7.42 4.16 10.14
N ALA A 107 6.26 4.59 9.63
CA ALA A 107 6.13 5.91 9.01
C ALA A 107 6.45 7.04 10.00
N ARG A 108 6.04 6.91 11.27
CA ARG A 108 6.38 7.86 12.34
C ARG A 108 7.87 7.87 12.65
N GLU A 109 8.48 6.70 12.84
CA GLU A 109 9.92 6.57 13.09
C GLU A 109 10.75 7.26 11.99
N ARG A 110 10.33 7.09 10.74
CA ARG A 110 11.00 7.64 9.56
C ARG A 110 10.61 9.08 9.21
N ASN A 111 9.66 9.67 9.93
CA ASN A 111 9.06 10.96 9.59
C ASN A 111 8.48 11.01 8.15
N ASP A 112 7.97 9.88 7.66
CA ASP A 112 7.31 9.79 6.36
C ASP A 112 5.86 10.23 6.48
N ALA A 113 5.64 11.55 6.38
CA ALA A 113 4.32 12.14 6.52
C ALA A 113 3.32 11.60 5.47
N PHE A 114 3.79 11.35 4.23
CA PHE A 114 2.88 10.93 3.18
C PHE A 114 2.35 9.51 3.43
N GLU A 115 3.24 8.55 3.71
CA GLU A 115 2.81 7.18 4.04
C GLU A 115 2.00 7.14 5.34
N LEU A 116 2.36 7.96 6.34
CA LEU A 116 1.55 8.10 7.56
C LEU A 116 0.10 8.51 7.22
N ALA A 117 -0.08 9.55 6.40
CA ALA A 117 -1.41 10.02 6.05
C ALA A 117 -2.24 8.98 5.28
N LEU A 118 -1.61 8.22 4.37
CA LEU A 118 -2.25 7.12 3.65
C LEU A 118 -2.74 6.03 4.58
N THR A 119 -1.93 5.64 5.56
CA THR A 119 -2.26 4.57 6.51
C THR A 119 -3.27 5.01 7.56
N LEU A 120 -3.21 6.26 8.04
CA LEU A 120 -4.26 6.82 8.92
C LEU A 120 -5.62 6.86 8.21
N ASN A 121 -5.64 7.13 6.91
CA ASN A 121 -6.87 7.04 6.13
C ASN A 121 -7.37 5.58 6.04
N ALA A 122 -6.47 4.60 5.89
CA ALA A 122 -6.82 3.19 5.89
C ALA A 122 -7.47 2.74 7.23
N LEU A 123 -6.89 3.14 8.36
CA LEU A 123 -7.44 2.88 9.69
C LEU A 123 -8.80 3.57 9.90
N THR A 124 -8.94 4.80 9.41
CA THR A 124 -10.22 5.53 9.45
C THR A 124 -11.31 4.77 8.69
N GLU A 125 -11.02 4.26 7.51
CA GLU A 125 -11.99 3.47 6.75
C GLU A 125 -12.27 2.12 7.42
N LEU A 126 -11.26 1.48 8.04
CA LEU A 126 -11.46 0.25 8.81
C LEU A 126 -12.41 0.46 9.99
N ASP A 127 -12.19 1.49 10.80
CA ASP A 127 -13.09 1.83 11.92
C ASP A 127 -14.54 1.98 11.42
N ARG A 128 -14.75 2.70 10.31
CA ARG A 128 -16.08 2.87 9.70
C ARG A 128 -16.69 1.55 9.23
N LEU A 129 -15.89 0.66 8.63
CA LEU A 129 -16.36 -0.67 8.19
C LEU A 129 -16.79 -1.54 9.37
N GLU A 130 -16.12 -1.41 10.50
CA GLU A 130 -16.45 -2.10 11.75
C GLU A 130 -17.61 -1.43 12.51
N GLY A 131 -18.16 -0.33 11.98
CA GLY A 131 -19.23 0.44 12.64
C GLY A 131 -18.76 1.23 13.86
N VAL A 132 -17.46 1.47 13.97
CA VAL A 132 -16.81 2.25 15.02
C VAL A 132 -16.57 3.67 14.53
N GLU A 133 -16.86 4.67 15.36
CA GLU A 133 -16.53 6.05 15.04
C GLU A 133 -15.01 6.25 15.11
N PRO A 134 -14.33 6.67 14.03
CA PRO A 134 -12.90 6.85 14.03
C PRO A 134 -12.46 7.95 15.01
N PRO A 135 -11.32 7.82 15.71
CA PRO A 135 -10.77 8.88 16.53
C PRO A 135 -10.58 10.18 15.73
N GLN A 136 -11.18 11.28 16.19
CA GLN A 136 -11.14 12.56 15.48
C GLN A 136 -9.69 13.07 15.28
N GLU A 137 -8.81 12.85 16.26
CA GLU A 137 -7.39 13.23 16.17
C GLU A 137 -6.69 12.54 14.98
N MET A 138 -7.00 11.27 14.72
CA MET A 138 -6.43 10.51 13.59
C MET A 138 -6.93 11.07 12.25
N VAL A 139 -8.22 11.38 12.17
CA VAL A 139 -8.84 11.96 10.97
C VAL A 139 -8.25 13.34 10.67
N ASP A 140 -8.08 14.17 11.71
CA ASP A 140 -7.52 15.51 11.59
C ASP A 140 -6.02 15.48 11.25
N GLU A 141 -5.25 14.57 11.84
CA GLU A 141 -3.83 14.37 11.53
C GLU A 141 -3.65 14.01 10.05
N SER A 142 -4.37 13.00 9.54
CA SER A 142 -4.33 12.62 8.13
C SER A 142 -4.69 13.81 7.23
N ARG A 143 -5.79 14.51 7.52
CA ARG A 143 -6.25 15.66 6.73
C ARG A 143 -5.22 16.80 6.73
N ALA A 144 -4.61 17.11 7.87
CA ALA A 144 -3.62 18.17 7.99
C ALA A 144 -2.38 17.88 7.16
N ILE A 145 -1.90 16.62 7.17
CA ILE A 145 -0.76 16.20 6.36
C ILE A 145 -1.08 16.33 4.87
N LEU A 146 -2.23 15.80 4.43
CA LEU A 146 -2.62 15.85 3.01
C LEU A 146 -2.80 17.29 2.51
N ALA A 147 -3.37 18.17 3.33
CA ALA A 147 -3.49 19.58 3.03
C ALA A 147 -2.11 20.24 2.88
N LYS A 148 -1.18 19.97 3.80
CA LYS A 148 0.20 20.50 3.74
C LYS A 148 0.94 20.03 2.48
N LEU A 149 0.75 18.78 2.09
CA LEU A 149 1.34 18.19 0.88
C LEU A 149 0.60 18.57 -0.41
N LYS A 150 -0.50 19.32 -0.31
CA LYS A 150 -1.36 19.71 -1.45
C LYS A 150 -1.89 18.52 -2.26
N VAL A 151 -2.08 17.39 -1.59
CA VAL A 151 -2.61 16.17 -2.20
C VAL A 151 -4.10 16.38 -2.49
N ARG A 152 -4.48 16.26 -3.77
CA ARG A 152 -5.87 16.49 -4.23
C ARG A 152 -6.74 15.25 -4.24
N ALA A 153 -6.11 14.08 -4.32
CA ALA A 153 -6.77 12.79 -4.32
C ALA A 153 -5.80 11.75 -3.78
N LEU A 154 -6.31 10.85 -2.95
CA LEU A 154 -5.58 9.68 -2.50
C LEU A 154 -5.62 8.58 -3.56
N PRO A 155 -4.66 7.64 -3.53
CA PRO A 155 -4.82 6.37 -4.21
C PRO A 155 -6.18 5.74 -3.84
N PRO A 156 -6.84 5.06 -4.78
CA PRO A 156 -8.04 4.31 -4.43
C PRO A 156 -7.76 3.28 -3.34
N VAL A 157 -8.68 3.19 -2.39
CA VAL A 157 -8.84 2.00 -1.55
C VAL A 157 -9.37 0.87 -2.44
N PRO A 158 -8.89 -0.37 -2.32
CA PRO A 158 -9.52 -1.51 -2.97
C PRO A 158 -11.01 -1.57 -2.62
N ALA A 159 -11.85 -2.00 -3.56
CA ALA A 159 -13.28 -2.13 -3.26
C ALA A 159 -13.47 -3.28 -2.27
N ILE A 160 -13.76 -2.95 -1.02
CA ILE A 160 -14.14 -3.91 0.02
C ILE A 160 -15.63 -4.17 -0.20
N GLY A 161 -15.96 -5.42 -0.53
CA GLY A 161 -17.30 -5.87 -0.94
C GLY A 161 -18.28 -6.02 0.20
#